data_AF-A0A512MFN4-F1
#
_entry.id   AF-A0A512MFN4-F1
#
_cell.length_a   1.000
_cell.length_b   1.000
_cell.length_c   1.000
_cell.angle_alpha   90.00
_cell.angle_beta   90.00
_cell.angle_gamma   90.00
#
_symmetry.space_group_name_H-M   'P 1'
#
loop_
_entity.id
_entity.type
_entity.pdbx_description
1 polymer ?
#
loop_
_entity_poly.entity_id
_entity_poly.type
_entity_poly.pdbx_seq_one_letter_code
_entity_poly.pdbx_strand_id
1 'polypeptide(L)'
;MALVGGFEVAGIVSGTPRSVYRSHGKDAGVTQAEFDSYFSGCKTAYGIQIAKAWTLNEEAELKSLRKQVRGFHPPQSYRYLRGSEREILSPDSRV
;
A
#
# COMPACT_ATOMS: atom_id res chain seq x y z
N MET A 1 1.06 -15.54 -4.50
CA MET A 1 0.96 -14.18 -3.93
C MET A 1 2.04 -14.00 -2.88
N ALA A 2 2.70 -12.86 -2.87
CA ALA A 2 3.84 -12.54 -2.03
C ALA A 2 3.87 -11.03 -1.71
N LEU A 3 4.65 -10.65 -0.71
CA LEU A 3 5.08 -9.27 -0.51
C LEU A 3 6.31 -9.03 -1.38
N VAL A 4 6.25 -8.04 -2.27
CA VAL A 4 7.25 -7.84 -3.34
C VAL A 4 8.12 -6.59 -3.15
N GLY A 5 7.76 -5.71 -2.22
CA GLY A 5 8.38 -4.40 -2.11
C GLY A 5 7.74 -3.54 -1.03
N GLY A 6 8.20 -2.30 -0.99
CA GLY A 6 7.70 -1.28 -0.09
C GLY A 6 7.87 0.11 -0.67
N PHE A 7 7.32 1.10 0.01
CA PHE A 7 7.51 2.49 -0.34
C PHE A 7 7.43 3.41 0.88
N GLU A 8 8.00 4.60 0.75
CA GLU A 8 7.89 5.68 1.70
C GLU A 8 6.66 6.54 1.42
N VAL A 9 5.88 6.81 2.47
CA VAL A 9 4.74 7.74 2.41
C VAL A 9 5.28 9.18 2.48
N ALA A 10 5.10 9.93 1.40
CA ALA A 10 5.47 11.34 1.34
C ALA A 10 4.43 12.24 2.03
N GLY A 11 3.17 11.84 2.00
CA GLY A 11 2.06 12.63 2.49
C GLY A 11 0.72 12.01 2.16
N ILE A 12 -0.34 12.66 2.65
CA ILE A 12 -1.73 12.29 2.39
C ILE A 12 -2.40 13.43 1.67
N VAL A 13 -3.08 13.11 0.56
CA VAL A 13 -3.97 14.04 -0.13
C VAL A 13 -5.41 13.68 0.19
N SER A 14 -6.26 14.69 0.35
CA SER A 14 -7.68 14.48 0.58
C SER A 14 -8.52 15.57 -0.07
N GLY A 15 -9.72 15.22 -0.50
CA GLY A 15 -10.66 16.16 -1.10
C GLY A 15 -11.87 15.42 -1.68
N THR A 16 -12.66 16.11 -2.51
CA THR A 16 -13.71 15.41 -3.26
C THR A 16 -13.08 14.46 -4.29
N PRO A 17 -13.70 13.30 -4.59
CA PRO A 17 -13.16 12.35 -5.58
C PRO A 17 -12.79 13.03 -6.91
N ARG A 18 -13.66 13.92 -7.41
CA ARG A 18 -13.42 14.70 -8.63
C ARG A 18 -12.18 15.61 -8.53
N SER A 19 -11.98 16.29 -7.39
CA SER A 19 -10.82 17.16 -7.18
C SER A 19 -9.53 16.36 -7.10
N VAL A 20 -9.56 15.24 -6.37
CA VAL A 20 -8.38 14.37 -6.21
C VAL A 20 -8.00 13.74 -7.56
N TYR A 21 -8.96 13.21 -8.31
CA TYR A 21 -8.68 12.62 -9.62
C TYR A 21 -8.15 13.65 -10.62
N ARG A 22 -8.70 14.87 -10.62
CA ARG A 22 -8.20 15.95 -11.50
C ARG A 22 -6.73 16.27 -11.23
N SER A 23 -6.31 16.25 -9.97
CA SER A 23 -4.95 16.63 -9.57
C SER A 23 -3.95 15.48 -9.64
N HIS A 24 -4.38 14.23 -9.40
CA HIS A 24 -3.48 13.08 -9.19
C HIS A 24 -3.85 11.83 -9.99
N GLY A 25 -4.96 11.84 -10.74
CA GLY A 25 -5.48 10.66 -11.42
C GLY A 25 -4.53 10.05 -12.45
N LYS A 26 -3.66 10.88 -13.06
CA LYS A 26 -2.62 10.41 -14.00
C LYS A 26 -1.53 9.57 -13.31
N ASP A 27 -1.26 9.84 -12.04
CA ASP A 27 -0.19 9.18 -11.27
C ASP A 27 -0.73 8.00 -10.44
N ALA A 28 -2.06 7.82 -10.38
CA ALA A 28 -2.72 6.82 -9.53
C ALA A 28 -2.67 5.38 -10.08
N GLY A 29 -2.24 5.19 -11.34
CA GLY A 29 -2.13 3.86 -11.96
C GLY A 29 -3.47 3.17 -12.25
N VAL A 30 -4.59 3.91 -12.22
CA VAL A 30 -5.94 3.41 -12.51
C VAL A 30 -6.65 4.30 -13.51
N THR A 31 -7.58 3.73 -14.27
CA THR A 31 -8.44 4.50 -15.17
C THR A 31 -9.42 5.38 -14.39
N GLN A 32 -9.97 6.40 -15.05
CA GLN A 32 -10.99 7.25 -14.44
C GLN A 32 -12.23 6.45 -14.03
N ALA A 33 -12.66 5.51 -14.88
CA ALA A 33 -13.84 4.69 -14.60
C ALA A 33 -13.64 3.79 -13.36
N GLU A 34 -12.46 3.20 -13.18
CA GLU A 34 -12.13 2.41 -11.98
C GLU A 34 -12.11 3.30 -10.73
N PHE A 35 -11.50 4.48 -10.83
CA PHE A 35 -11.46 5.44 -9.73
C PHE A 35 -12.87 5.91 -9.32
N ASP A 36 -13.68 6.31 -10.30
CA ASP A 36 -15.06 6.79 -10.08
C ASP A 36 -15.95 5.67 -9.50
N SER A 37 -15.77 4.43 -9.95
CA SER A 37 -16.46 3.26 -9.40
C SER A 37 -16.06 3.01 -7.93
N TYR A 38 -14.76 3.05 -7.63
CA TYR A 38 -14.23 2.83 -6.28
C TYR A 38 -14.73 3.87 -5.28
N PHE A 39 -14.81 5.15 -5.69
CA PHE A 39 -15.28 6.24 -4.86
C PHE A 39 -16.79 6.55 -5.03
N SER A 40 -17.56 5.67 -5.65
CA SER A 40 -19.00 5.87 -5.85
C SER A 40 -19.73 6.07 -4.51
N GLY A 41 -20.52 7.14 -4.42
CA GLY A 41 -21.23 7.54 -3.19
C GLY A 41 -20.36 8.17 -2.09
N CYS A 42 -19.05 8.24 -2.27
CA CYS A 42 -18.14 8.87 -1.32
C CYS A 42 -18.06 10.39 -1.52
N LYS A 43 -18.10 11.14 -0.41
CA LYS A 43 -17.92 12.60 -0.41
C LYS A 43 -16.44 13.00 -0.41
N THR A 44 -15.59 12.13 0.11
CA THR A 44 -14.17 12.37 0.31
C THR A 44 -13.36 11.19 -0.21
N ALA A 45 -12.32 11.49 -0.99
CA ALA A 45 -11.28 10.56 -1.38
C ALA A 45 -10.00 10.87 -0.60
N TYR A 46 -9.26 9.82 -0.24
CA TYR A 46 -7.93 9.89 0.36
C TYR A 46 -6.93 9.20 -0.56
N GLY A 47 -5.78 9.83 -0.78
CA GLY A 47 -4.67 9.27 -1.53
C GLY A 47 -3.38 9.31 -0.71
N ILE A 48 -2.56 8.27 -0.87
CA ILE A 48 -1.22 8.20 -0.29
C ILE A 48 -0.23 8.64 -1.37
N GLN A 49 0.55 9.68 -1.09
CA GLN A 49 1.63 10.08 -1.98
C GLN A 49 2.85 9.19 -1.72
N ILE A 50 3.37 8.61 -2.79
CA ILE A 50 4.55 7.74 -2.76
C ILE A 50 5.78 8.58 -3.08
N ALA A 51 6.79 8.55 -2.21
CA ALA A 51 8.09 9.18 -2.48
C ALA A 51 9.05 8.19 -3.16
N LYS A 52 9.64 7.29 -2.37
CA LYS A 52 10.58 6.27 -2.83
C LYS A 52 9.91 4.91 -2.76
N ALA A 53 9.90 4.19 -3.88
CA ALA A 53 9.48 2.80 -3.93
C ALA A 53 10.68 1.89 -4.17
N TRP A 54 10.64 0.67 -3.64
CA TRP A 54 11.67 -0.35 -3.83
C TRP A 54 11.06 -1.75 -3.91
N THR A 55 11.77 -2.64 -4.58
CA THR A 55 11.47 -4.08 -4.60
C THR A 55 12.31 -4.80 -3.55
N LEU A 56 11.79 -5.91 -3.03
CA LEU A 56 12.59 -6.82 -2.20
C LEU A 56 13.50 -7.66 -3.10
N ASN A 57 14.72 -7.96 -2.62
CA ASN A 57 15.66 -8.84 -3.34
C ASN A 57 15.09 -10.26 -3.53
N GLU A 58 14.31 -10.73 -2.56
CA GLU A 58 13.51 -11.95 -2.68
C GLU A 58 12.08 -11.65 -2.25
N GLU A 59 11.11 -12.11 -3.04
CA GLU A 59 9.70 -11.98 -2.69
C GLU A 59 9.38 -12.77 -1.42
N ALA A 60 8.73 -12.12 -0.46
CA ALA A 60 8.30 -12.79 0.77
C ALA A 60 6.95 -13.49 0.53
N GLU A 61 7.01 -14.79 0.23
CA GLU A 61 5.81 -15.60 0.01
C GLU A 61 4.85 -15.56 1.21
N LEU A 62 3.56 -15.39 0.94
CA LEU A 62 2.52 -15.38 2.00
C LEU A 62 2.52 -16.67 2.84
N LYS A 63 2.89 -17.81 2.23
CA LYS A 63 3.00 -19.10 2.92
C LYS A 63 4.08 -19.07 4.00
N SER A 64 5.21 -18.44 3.72
CA SER A 64 6.32 -18.29 4.66
C SER A 64 5.97 -17.28 5.76
N LEU A 65 5.37 -16.15 5.39
CA LEU A 65 4.93 -15.14 6.35
C LEU A 65 3.91 -15.68 7.35
N ARG A 66 2.95 -16.50 6.91
CA ARG A 66 1.97 -17.16 7.79
C ARG A 66 2.59 -18.13 8.79
N LYS A 67 3.74 -18.73 8.47
CA LYS A 67 4.48 -19.61 9.39
C LYS A 67 5.26 -18.83 10.43
N GLN A 68 5.85 -17.71 10.03
CA GLN A 68 6.71 -16.88 10.88
C GLN A 68 5.91 -15.92 11.76
N VAL A 69 4.78 -15.43 11.26
CA VAL A 69 3.93 -14.45 11.94
C VAL A 69 2.57 -15.07 12.20
N ARG A 70 2.31 -15.41 13.47
CA ARG A 70 1.05 -16.01 13.90
C ARG A 70 -0.13 -15.09 13.57
N GLY A 71 -1.09 -15.60 12.80
CA GLY A 71 -2.30 -14.86 12.42
C GLY A 71 -2.08 -13.87 11.29
N PHE A 72 -0.97 -13.96 10.53
CA PHE A 72 -0.72 -13.08 9.39
C PHE A 72 -1.77 -13.26 8.29
N HIS A 73 -2.43 -12.17 7.92
CA HIS A 73 -3.32 -12.07 6.77
C HIS A 73 -3.10 -10.72 6.08
N PRO A 74 -3.22 -10.65 4.75
CA PRO A 74 -3.23 -9.36 4.05
C PRO A 74 -4.33 -8.46 4.63
N PRO A 75 -4.02 -7.22 5.05
CA PRO A 75 -5.04 -6.30 5.54
C PRO A 75 -5.95 -5.86 4.38
N GLN A 76 -7.21 -5.55 4.68
CA GLN A 76 -8.11 -4.94 3.71
C GLN A 76 -7.70 -3.50 3.35
N SER A 77 -7.08 -2.80 4.30
CA SER A 77 -6.51 -1.46 4.11
C SER A 77 -5.02 -1.52 4.48
N TYR A 78 -4.64 -1.00 5.64
CA TYR A 78 -3.28 -1.13 6.18
C TYR A 78 -3.30 -1.62 7.62
N ARG A 79 -2.16 -2.06 8.11
CA ARG A 79 -1.93 -2.34 9.54
C ARG A 79 -0.52 -1.91 9.91
N TYR A 80 -0.35 -1.50 11.16
CA TYR A 80 0.98 -1.28 11.70
C TYR A 80 1.67 -2.63 11.98
N LEU A 81 2.98 -2.66 11.73
CA LEU A 81 3.83 -3.79 12.10
C LEU A 81 4.16 -3.74 13.59
N ARG A 82 4.07 -4.89 14.25
CA ARG A 82 4.59 -5.09 15.61
C ARG A 82 6.11 -5.15 15.56
N GLY A 83 6.78 -4.85 16.68
CA GLY A 83 8.24 -4.89 16.77
C GLY A 83 8.83 -6.21 16.29
N SER A 84 8.26 -7.34 16.72
CA SER A 84 8.67 -8.69 16.31
C SER A 84 8.47 -9.00 14.82
N GLU A 85 7.61 -8.24 14.13
CA GLU A 85 7.35 -8.41 12.70
C GLU A 85 8.28 -7.55 11.86
N ARG A 86 8.89 -6.50 12.45
CA ARG A 86 9.77 -5.58 11.72
C ARG A 86 10.95 -6.33 11.12
N GLU A 87 11.65 -7.16 11.88
CA GLU A 87 12.83 -7.88 11.39
C GLU A 87 12.51 -8.85 10.23
N ILE A 88 11.30 -9.40 10.24
CA ILE A 88 10.81 -10.35 9.22
C ILE A 88 10.37 -9.64 7.94
N LEU A 89 9.81 -8.43 8.07
CA LEU A 89 9.15 -7.70 6.99
C LEU A 89 9.89 -6.42 6.57
N SER A 90 10.99 -6.06 7.23
CA SER A 90 11.80 -4.89 6.91
C SER A 90 12.65 -5.14 5.67
N PRO A 91 12.77 -4.15 4.78
CA PRO A 91 13.63 -4.26 3.61
C PRO A 91 15.13 -4.32 3.94
N ASP A 92 15.55 -3.83 5.12
CA ASP A 92 16.96 -3.74 5.53
C ASP A 92 17.53 -5.04 6.13
N SER A 93 16.73 -6.06 6.43
CA SER A 93 17.23 -7.27 7.11
C SER A 93 18.02 -8.23 6.20
N ARG A 94 18.38 -7.79 4.98
CA ARG A 94 19.12 -8.58 3.97
C ARG A 94 20.12 -7.74 3.14
N VAL A 95 20.84 -6.83 3.79
CA VAL A 95 22.06 -6.21 3.24
C VAL A 95 23.27 -6.71 4.00
#